data_AF-A0AAX1J682-F1
#
_entry.id   AF-A0AAX1J682-F1
#
_cell.length_a   1.000
_cell.length_b   1.000
_cell.length_c   1.000
_cell.angle_alpha   90.00
_cell.angle_beta   90.00
_cell.angle_gamma   90.00
#
_symmetry.space_group_name_H-M   'P 1'
#
loop_
_entity.id
_entity.type
_entity.pdbx_description
1 polymer ?
#
loop_
_entity_poly.entity_id
_entity_poly.type
_entity_poly.pdbx_seq_one_letter_code
_entity_poly.pdbx_strand_id
1 'polypeptide(L)'
;MSLSGLVTGDQLDAETLSPLEWSVPGILPEGLGILAAPPKAGKSWLVLAIGLAVADGGEVLGVPVNQRPVLYLALEDGWRRLQSRCRQLLGD
;
A
#
# COMPACT_ATOMS: atom_id res chain seq x y z
N MET A 1 15.46 33.39 6.74
CA MET A 1 15.21 31.95 6.49
C MET A 1 15.60 31.23 7.77
N SER A 2 14.63 30.69 8.50
CA SER A 2 14.89 30.02 9.79
C SER A 2 15.46 28.62 9.53
N LEU A 3 16.52 28.24 10.23
CA LEU A 3 17.11 26.88 10.20
C LEU A 3 16.35 25.89 11.09
N SER A 4 15.12 26.23 11.49
CA SER A 4 14.24 25.40 12.30
C SER A 4 13.84 24.14 11.52
N GLY A 5 14.55 23.04 11.75
CA GLY A 5 14.36 21.76 11.06
C GLY A 5 15.65 21.11 10.58
N LEU A 6 16.80 21.78 10.69
CA LEU A 6 18.09 21.11 10.46
C LEU A 6 18.41 20.18 11.63
N VAL A 7 18.77 18.95 11.27
CA VAL A 7 19.26 17.92 12.17
C VAL A 7 20.72 17.67 11.81
N THR A 8 21.61 17.70 12.80
CA THR A 8 23.02 17.36 12.60
C THR A 8 23.23 15.85 12.57
N GLY A 9 24.37 15.38 12.06
CA GLY A 9 24.63 13.93 11.96
C GLY A 9 24.65 13.21 13.31
N ASP A 10 25.21 13.85 14.34
CA ASP A 10 25.22 13.38 15.72
C ASP A 10 23.82 13.35 16.35
N GLN A 11 22.96 14.32 16.03
CA GLN A 11 21.57 14.32 16.48
C GLN A 11 20.78 13.17 15.86
N LEU A 12 20.97 12.92 14.56
CA LEU A 12 20.29 11.82 13.87
C LEU A 12 20.78 10.45 14.37
N ASP A 13 22.09 10.30 14.59
CA ASP A 13 22.69 9.05 15.10
C ASP A 13 22.24 8.71 16.52
N ALA A 14 21.99 9.73 17.34
CA ALA A 14 21.49 9.56 18.71
C ALA A 14 19.97 9.29 18.79
N GLU A 15 19.23 9.44 17.69
CA GLU A 15 17.77 9.31 17.67
C GLU A 15 17.33 7.85 17.75
N THR A 16 16.30 7.56 18.54
CA THR A 16 15.63 6.25 18.53
C THR A 16 14.44 6.31 17.58
N LEU A 17 14.63 5.86 16.35
CA LEU A 17 13.59 5.87 15.33
C LEU A 17 12.56 4.77 15.58
N SER A 18 11.29 5.09 15.34
CA SER A 18 10.22 4.10 15.32
C SER A 18 10.48 3.02 14.25
N PRO A 19 10.06 1.77 14.49
CA PRO A 19 10.11 0.74 13.45
C PRO A 19 9.32 1.15 12.22
N LEU A 20 9.81 0.76 11.04
CA LEU A 20 9.14 0.97 9.76
C LEU A 20 7.76 0.31 9.78
N GLU A 21 6.72 1.07 9.44
CA GLU A 21 5.39 0.50 9.26
C GLU A 21 5.25 -0.17 7.89
N TRP A 22 4.39 -1.18 7.82
CA TRP A 22 4.14 -1.94 6.59
C TRP A 22 2.66 -2.03 6.29
N SER A 23 2.29 -1.78 5.03
CA SER A 23 0.96 -2.13 4.52
C SER A 23 0.90 -3.62 4.19
N VAL A 24 2.00 -4.16 3.65
CA VAL A 24 2.18 -5.61 3.44
C VAL A 24 3.57 -5.98 3.95
N PRO A 25 3.70 -6.71 5.08
CA PRO A 25 4.99 -7.06 5.68
C PRO A 25 5.99 -7.64 4.67
N GLY A 26 7.18 -7.03 4.59
CA GLY A 26 8.26 -7.44 3.70
C GLY A 26 8.06 -7.10 2.21
N ILE A 27 6.94 -6.49 1.83
CA ILE A 27 6.59 -6.20 0.42
C ILE A 27 6.32 -4.71 0.20
N LEU A 28 5.49 -4.10 1.05
CA LEU A 28 5.04 -2.71 0.89
C LEU A 28 5.22 -1.94 2.21
N PRO A 29 6.37 -1.27 2.40
CA PRO A 29 6.60 -0.41 3.55
C PRO A 29 5.82 0.89 3.43
N GLU A 30 5.75 1.66 4.52
CA GLU A 30 5.29 3.04 4.49
C GLU A 30 6.11 3.92 3.53
N GLY A 31 5.49 4.99 3.04
CA GLY A 31 6.06 5.89 2.04
C GLY A 31 5.41 5.74 0.67
N LEU A 32 6.19 5.95 -0.40
CA LEU A 32 5.72 5.92 -1.78
C LEU A 32 6.34 4.75 -2.55
N GLY A 33 5.48 3.85 -3.05
CA GLY A 33 5.86 2.78 -3.96
C GLY A 33 5.30 3.00 -5.37
N ILE A 34 6.06 2.59 -6.39
CA ILE A 34 5.61 2.59 -7.79
C ILE A 34 5.60 1.14 -8.30
N LEU A 35 4.44 0.66 -8.72
CA LEU A 35 4.30 -0.62 -9.41
C LEU A 35 4.22 -0.39 -10.92
N ALA A 36 5.26 -0.80 -11.64
CA ALA A 36 5.33 -0.72 -13.10
C ALA A 36 5.35 -2.12 -13.71
N ALA A 37 4.49 -2.36 -14.70
CA ALA A 37 4.44 -3.61 -15.45
C ALA A 37 3.83 -3.38 -16.84
N PRO A 38 4.13 -4.26 -17.82
CA PRO A 38 3.48 -4.21 -19.13
C PRO A 38 1.94 -4.26 -19.04
N PRO A 39 1.23 -3.74 -20.05
CA PRO A 39 -0.22 -3.87 -20.12
C PRO A 39 -0.68 -5.33 -19.93
N LYS A 40 -1.75 -5.52 -19.16
CA LYS A 40 -2.38 -6.82 -18.87
C LYS A 40 -1.53 -7.79 -18.02
N ALA A 41 -0.40 -7.34 -17.45
CA ALA A 41 0.39 -8.14 -16.51
C ALA A 41 -0.22 -8.28 -15.10
N GLY A 42 -1.46 -7.79 -14.88
CA GLY A 42 -2.16 -7.92 -13.60
C GLY A 42 -1.92 -6.81 -12.58
N LYS A 43 -1.23 -5.71 -12.93
CA LYS A 43 -0.95 -4.60 -11.99
C LYS A 43 -2.18 -4.08 -11.22
N SER A 44 -3.27 -3.79 -11.93
CA SER A 44 -4.50 -3.26 -11.33
C SER A 44 -5.22 -4.31 -10.47
N TRP A 45 -5.07 -5.60 -10.79
CA TRP A 45 -5.60 -6.69 -9.97
C TRP A 45 -4.82 -6.81 -8.67
N LEU A 46 -3.49 -6.76 -8.75
CA LEU A 46 -2.63 -6.82 -7.57
C LEU A 46 -2.87 -5.64 -6.62
N VAL A 47 -2.91 -4.41 -7.14
CA VAL A 47 -3.14 -3.22 -6.30
C VAL A 47 -4.54 -3.28 -5.65
N LEU A 48 -5.57 -3.70 -6.39
CA LEU A 48 -6.90 -3.85 -5.82
C LEU A 48 -6.95 -4.96 -4.75
N ALA A 49 -6.31 -6.11 -4.98
CA ALA A 49 -6.26 -7.20 -4.01
C ALA A 49 -5.55 -6.78 -2.71
N ILE A 50 -4.41 -6.08 -2.83
CA ILE A 50 -3.71 -5.50 -1.67
C ILE A 50 -4.64 -4.52 -0.93
N GLY A 51 -5.28 -3.60 -1.66
CA GLY A 51 -6.17 -2.61 -1.06
C GLY A 51 -7.34 -3.23 -0.32
N LEU A 52 -7.98 -4.26 -0.89
CA LEU A 52 -9.08 -4.97 -0.24
C LEU A 52 -8.61 -5.75 0.99
N ALA A 53 -7.50 -6.49 0.88
CA ALA A 53 -6.96 -7.26 2.00
C ALA A 53 -6.53 -6.37 3.18
N VAL A 54 -5.89 -5.22 2.90
CA VAL A 54 -5.50 -4.25 3.93
C VAL A 54 -6.72 -3.54 4.52
N ALA A 55 -7.75 -3.27 3.72
CA ALA A 55 -8.99 -2.65 4.22
C ALA A 55 -9.79 -3.58 5.17
N ASP A 56 -9.68 -4.90 4.97
CA ASP A 56 -10.39 -5.91 5.76
C ASP A 56 -9.55 -6.51 6.90
N GLY A 57 -8.22 -6.53 6.76
CA GLY A 57 -7.30 -7.17 7.72
C GLY A 57 -7.13 -8.68 7.51
N GLY A 58 -7.03 -9.10 6.24
CA GLY A 58 -6.92 -10.51 5.83
C GLY A 58 -5.51 -10.93 5.43
N GLU A 59 -5.40 -11.62 4.30
CA GLU A 59 -4.15 -12.10 3.72
C GLU A 59 -4.03 -11.69 2.25
N VAL A 60 -2.83 -11.31 1.81
CA VAL A 60 -2.52 -11.08 0.40
C VAL A 60 -1.12 -11.59 0.08
N LEU A 61 -0.95 -12.25 -1.06
CA LEU A 61 0.33 -12.88 -1.47
C LEU A 61 0.90 -13.88 -0.43
N GLY A 62 0.04 -14.54 0.37
CA GLY A 62 0.50 -15.41 1.45
C GLY A 62 1.01 -14.66 2.68
N VAL A 63 0.76 -13.34 2.77
CA VAL A 63 1.21 -12.49 3.87
C VAL A 63 -0.01 -11.94 4.63
N PRO A 64 -0.12 -12.18 5.94
CA PRO A 64 -1.17 -11.58 6.76
C PRO A 64 -0.97 -10.07 6.87
N VAL A 65 -2.06 -9.32 6.79
CA VAL A 65 -2.05 -7.84 6.85
C VAL A 65 -2.98 -7.34 7.94
N ASN A 66 -2.58 -6.25 8.60
CA ASN A 66 -3.42 -5.60 9.59
C ASN A 66 -4.46 -4.71 8.90
N GLN A 67 -5.65 -4.63 9.48
CA GLN A 67 -6.72 -3.77 8.97
C GLN A 67 -6.34 -2.29 9.07
N ARG A 68 -6.45 -1.54 7.97
CA ARG A 68 -6.17 -0.09 7.92
C ARG A 68 -7.10 0.61 6.91
N PRO A 69 -7.37 1.92 7.07
CA PRO A 69 -8.10 2.68 6.06
C PRO A 69 -7.35 2.71 4.71
N VAL A 70 -8.07 2.44 3.62
CA VAL A 70 -7.51 2.43 2.25
C VAL A 70 -8.33 3.35 1.35
N LEU A 71 -7.63 4.18 0.57
CA LEU A 71 -8.22 4.95 -0.53
C LEU A 71 -7.74 4.37 -1.88
N TYR A 72 -8.66 3.79 -2.65
CA TYR A 72 -8.38 3.29 -4.00
C TYR A 72 -8.91 4.25 -5.07
N LEU A 73 -8.00 4.81 -5.88
CA LEU A 73 -8.33 5.73 -6.97
C LEU A 73 -8.32 5.00 -8.32
N ALA A 74 -9.50 4.55 -8.75
CA ALA A 74 -9.70 3.75 -9.96
C ALA A 74 -9.76 4.59 -11.25
N LEU A 75 -8.74 5.42 -11.52
CA LEU A 75 -8.83 6.48 -12.54
C LEU A 75 -9.08 6.00 -13.99
N GLU A 76 -8.76 4.74 -14.29
CA GLU A 76 -8.91 4.14 -15.63
C GLU A 76 -10.10 3.16 -15.71
N ASP A 77 -10.70 2.75 -14.59
CA ASP A 77 -11.75 1.74 -14.56
C ASP A 77 -13.15 2.36 -14.46
N GLY A 78 -14.10 1.90 -15.29
CA GLY A 78 -15.51 2.25 -15.13
C GLY A 78 -16.18 1.46 -13.99
N TRP A 79 -17.28 1.98 -13.44
CA TRP A 79 -18.01 1.42 -12.30
C TRP A 79 -18.31 -0.08 -12.40
N ARG A 80 -18.85 -0.54 -13.56
CA ARG A 80 -19.18 -1.96 -13.79
C ARG A 80 -17.94 -2.86 -13.72
N ARG A 81 -16.82 -2.37 -14.27
CA ARG A 81 -15.54 -3.10 -14.29
C ARG A 81 -14.98 -3.21 -12.87
N LEU A 82 -14.97 -2.11 -12.12
CA LEU A 82 -14.49 -2.12 -10.74
C LEU A 82 -15.33 -3.04 -9.85
N GLN A 83 -16.67 -2.94 -9.91
CA GLN A 83 -17.57 -3.81 -9.16
C GLN A 83 -17.32 -5.29 -9.46
N SER A 84 -17.20 -5.65 -10.74
CA SER A 84 -16.94 -7.04 -11.13
C SER A 84 -15.61 -7.56 -10.59
N ARG A 85 -14.56 -6.73 -10.53
CA ARG A 85 -13.27 -7.13 -9.99
C ARG A 85 -13.32 -7.31 -8.48
N CYS A 86 -13.99 -6.41 -7.76
CA CYS A 86 -14.14 -6.53 -6.30
C CYS A 86 -14.86 -7.84 -5.96
N ARG A 87 -15.99 -8.14 -6.60
CA ARG A 87 -16.71 -9.41 -6.39
C ARG A 87 -15.83 -10.62 -6.63
N GLN A 88 -15.11 -10.64 -7.74
CA GLN A 88 -14.21 -11.75 -8.06
C GLN A 88 -13.09 -11.94 -7.03
N LEU A 89 -12.54 -10.85 -6.47
CA LEU A 89 -11.50 -10.92 -5.44
C LEU A 89 -12.05 -11.28 -4.05
N LEU A 90 -13.30 -10.91 -3.76
CA LEU A 90 -13.97 -11.20 -2.49
C LEU A 90 -14.68 -12.57 -2.48
N GLY A 91 -14.82 -13.21 -3.63
CA GLY A 91 -15.48 -14.51 -3.77
C GLY A 91 -17.01 -14.44 -3.89
N ASP A 92 -17.55 -13.29 -4.34
CA ASP A 92 -18.99 -13.05 -4.56
C ASP A 92 -19.47 -13.41 -5.98
#